data_AF-A0A7S4D7L0-F1
#
_entry.id   AF-A0A7S4D7L0-F1
#
_cell.length_a   1.000
_cell.length_b   1.000
_cell.length_c   1.000
_cell.angle_alpha   90.00
_cell.angle_beta   90.00
_cell.angle_gamma   90.00
#
_symmetry.space_group_name_H-M   'P 1'
#
loop_
_entity.id
_entity.type
_entity.pdbx_description
1 polymer ?
#
loop_
_entity_poly.entity_id
_entity_poly.type
_entity_poly.pdbx_seq_one_letter_code
_entity_poly.pdbx_strand_id
1 'polypeptide(L)'
;SMLKKDSLLPVVVFSFSKKKCEECAGMLRGMDLSDGKEKAETHLFVANAVKRLQPADARLPQITHMTEMLKRGVGVHHGGMLPLLKEVVEILFSRGLVKVLFAT
;
A
#
# COMPACT_ATOMS: atom_id res chain seq x y z
N SER A 1 -15.32 8.44 2.74
CA SER A 1 -16.04 7.38 2.01
C SER A 1 -17.13 6.79 2.89
N MET A 2 -18.16 6.17 2.30
CA MET A 2 -19.21 5.43 3.03
C MET A 2 -18.60 4.37 3.97
N LEU A 3 -17.69 3.53 3.45
CA LEU A 3 -16.98 2.51 4.24
C LEU A 3 -16.27 3.05 5.50
N LYS A 4 -15.68 4.25 5.43
CA LYS A 4 -15.04 4.89 6.60
C LYS A 4 -16.06 5.38 7.61
N LYS A 5 -17.22 5.89 7.16
CA LYS A 5 -18.31 6.34 8.05
C LYS A 5 -18.95 5.17 8.78
N ASP A 6 -19.07 4.04 8.09
CA ASP A 6 -19.72 2.83 8.60
C ASP A 6 -18.76 1.90 9.34
N SER A 7 -17.51 2.32 9.58
CA SER A 7 -16.46 1.53 10.25
C SER A 7 -16.18 0.17 9.61
N LEU A 8 -16.30 0.07 8.28
CA LEU A 8 -16.11 -1.17 7.50
C LEU A 8 -14.68 -1.31 6.92
N LEU A 9 -13.72 -0.53 7.39
CA LEU A 9 -12.31 -0.63 6.99
C LEU A 9 -11.54 -1.50 8.02
N PRO A 10 -10.53 -2.28 7.60
CA PRO A 10 -9.98 -2.36 6.24
C PRO A 10 -10.78 -3.26 5.28
N VAL A 11 -10.63 -3.06 3.97
CA VAL A 11 -11.25 -3.89 2.93
C VAL A 11 -10.21 -4.43 1.94
N VAL A 12 -10.50 -5.62 1.40
CA VAL A 12 -9.78 -6.20 0.26
C VAL A 12 -10.69 -6.22 -0.95
N VAL A 13 -10.21 -5.68 -2.07
CA VAL A 13 -10.89 -5.70 -3.36
C VAL A 13 -10.15 -6.69 -4.26
N PHE A 14 -10.78 -7.82 -4.54
CA PHE A 14 -10.19 -8.84 -5.39
C PHE A 14 -10.42 -8.54 -6.88
N SER A 15 -9.35 -8.65 -7.67
CA SER A 15 -9.38 -8.58 -9.12
C SER A 15 -8.38 -9.54 -9.72
N PHE A 16 -8.77 -10.35 -10.69
CA PHE A 16 -7.86 -11.28 -11.37
C PHE A 16 -6.89 -10.60 -12.35
N SER A 17 -6.86 -9.26 -12.42
CA SER A 17 -5.99 -8.49 -13.31
C SER A 17 -5.07 -7.57 -12.53
N LYS A 18 -3.77 -7.82 -12.61
CA LYS A 18 -2.71 -6.96 -12.05
C LYS A 18 -2.88 -5.50 -12.48
N LYS A 19 -3.18 -5.30 -13.77
CA LYS A 19 -3.42 -3.98 -14.35
C LYS A 19 -4.63 -3.28 -13.72
N LYS A 20 -5.74 -4.00 -13.50
CA LYS A 20 -6.93 -3.43 -12.85
C LYS A 20 -6.65 -3.06 -11.38
N CYS A 21 -5.86 -3.86 -10.65
CA CYS A 21 -5.46 -3.51 -9.28
C CYS A 21 -4.74 -2.15 -9.24
N GLU A 22 -3.76 -1.95 -10.12
CA GLU A 22 -2.99 -0.69 -10.22
C GLU A 22 -3.88 0.48 -10.66
N GLU A 23 -4.73 0.29 -11.67
CA GLU A 23 -5.66 1.33 -12.15
C GLU A 23 -6.63 1.76 -11.04
N CYS A 24 -7.28 0.81 -10.37
CA CYS A 24 -8.23 1.11 -9.30
C CYS A 24 -7.54 1.77 -8.09
N ALA A 25 -6.33 1.35 -7.71
CA ALA A 25 -5.55 2.03 -6.68
C ALA A 25 -5.19 3.47 -7.10
N GLY A 26 -4.83 3.68 -8.37
CA GLY A 26 -4.56 4.98 -8.95
C GLY A 26 -5.77 5.93 -8.91
N MET A 27 -6.99 5.42 -9.12
CA MET A 27 -8.22 6.20 -9.00
C MET A 27 -8.44 6.75 -7.58
N LEU A 28 -7.86 6.12 -6.57
CA LEU A 28 -7.91 6.58 -5.17
C LEU A 28 -6.81 7.59 -4.82
N ARG A 29 -6.08 8.16 -5.79
CA ARG A 29 -4.98 9.12 -5.52
C ARG A 29 -5.39 10.34 -4.69
N GLY A 30 -6.63 10.82 -4.83
CA GLY A 30 -7.16 11.95 -4.07
C GLY A 30 -7.67 11.60 -2.67
N MET A 31 -7.66 10.32 -2.28
CA MET A 31 -8.12 9.87 -0.97
C MET A 31 -6.93 9.64 -0.03
N ASP A 32 -7.11 10.13 1.19
CA ASP A 32 -6.19 9.93 2.29
C ASP A 32 -6.94 9.29 3.45
N LEU A 33 -6.64 8.02 3.70
CA LEU A 33 -7.32 7.21 4.70
C LEU A 33 -6.54 7.15 6.01
N SER A 34 -5.31 7.66 6.02
CA SER A 34 -4.40 7.60 7.15
C SER A 34 -4.30 8.92 7.90
N ASP A 35 -4.21 8.86 9.22
CA ASP A 35 -3.87 10.02 10.04
C ASP A 35 -2.35 10.29 10.09
N GLY A 36 -1.94 11.34 10.82
CA GLY A 36 -0.52 11.71 10.93
C GLY A 36 0.35 10.65 11.61
N LYS A 37 -0.20 9.92 12.59
CA LYS A 37 0.51 8.87 13.32
C LYS A 37 0.69 7.63 12.43
N GLU A 38 -0.37 7.22 11.75
CA GLU A 38 -0.36 6.09 10.81
C GLU A 38 0.62 6.33 9.65
N LYS A 39 0.67 7.58 9.15
CA LYS A 39 1.65 8.00 8.13
C LYS A 39 3.08 7.87 8.62
N ALA A 40 3.37 8.34 9.83
CA ALA A 40 4.70 8.28 10.40
C ALA A 40 5.14 6.82 10.61
N GLU A 41 4.25 5.97 11.16
CA GLU A 41 4.51 4.54 11.34
C GLU A 41 4.77 3.84 10.00
N THR A 42 3.90 4.07 9.02
CA THR A 42 4.03 3.50 7.68
C THR A 42 5.34 3.94 7.01
N HIS A 43 5.66 5.24 7.09
CA HIS A 43 6.89 5.79 6.53
C HIS A 43 8.12 5.13 7.15
N LEU A 44 8.18 5.04 8.49
CA LEU A 44 9.31 4.45 9.18
C LEU A 44 9.48 2.97 8.84
N PHE A 45 8.37 2.23 8.78
CA PHE A 45 8.38 0.81 8.43
C PHE A 45 8.89 0.57 7.01
N VAL A 46 8.33 1.28 6.02
CA VAL A 46 8.74 1.18 4.62
C VAL A 46 10.20 1.62 4.44
N ALA A 47 10.61 2.73 5.05
CA ALA A 47 11.98 3.21 4.98
C ALA A 47 12.98 2.18 5.53
N ASN A 48 12.65 1.52 6.65
CA ASN A 48 13.51 0.48 7.22
C ASN A 48 13.55 -0.80 6.36
N ALA A 49 12.43 -1.19 5.74
CA ALA A 49 12.41 -2.31 4.81
C ALA A 49 13.27 -2.03 3.56
N VAL A 50 13.13 -0.83 2.98
CA VAL A 50 13.85 -0.42 1.76
C VAL A 50 15.36 -0.26 2.00
N LYS A 51 15.81 0.10 3.22
CA LYS A 51 17.24 0.13 3.59
C LYS A 51 17.97 -1.21 3.42
N ARG A 52 17.23 -2.32 3.34
CA ARG A 52 17.80 -3.66 3.13
C ARG A 52 18.17 -3.92 1.66
N LEU A 53 17.74 -3.04 0.76
CA LEU A 53 18.01 -3.13 -0.68
C LEU A 53 19.31 -2.40 -1.04
N GLN A 54 19.85 -2.73 -2.22
CA GLN A 54 20.92 -1.95 -2.81
C GLN A 54 20.42 -0.53 -3.17
N PRO A 55 21.27 0.51 -3.16
CA PRO A 55 20.85 1.88 -3.46
C PRO A 55 20.19 2.06 -4.83
N ALA A 56 20.56 1.24 -5.82
CA ALA A 56 19.92 1.23 -7.13
C ALA A 56 18.47 0.72 -7.06
N ASP A 57 18.25 -0.38 -6.36
CA ASP A 57 16.93 -1.00 -6.19
C ASP A 57 16.00 -0.12 -5.35
N ALA A 58 16.53 0.52 -4.31
CA ALA A 58 15.79 1.43 -3.44
C ALA A 58 15.16 2.63 -4.17
N ARG A 59 15.66 2.95 -5.37
CA ARG A 59 15.16 4.05 -6.22
C ARG A 59 14.23 3.59 -7.35
N LEU A 60 13.87 2.30 -7.39
CA LEU A 60 12.97 1.78 -8.41
C LEU A 60 11.61 2.49 -8.35
N PRO A 61 10.99 2.83 -9.50
CA PRO A 61 9.70 3.50 -9.53
C PRO A 61 8.60 2.77 -8.74
N GLN A 62 8.61 1.44 -8.72
CA GLN A 62 7.63 0.65 -7.97
C GLN A 62 7.73 0.90 -6.45
N ILE A 63 8.94 1.09 -5.90
CA ILE A 63 9.12 1.38 -4.47
C ILE A 63 8.58 2.77 -4.13
N THR A 64 8.95 3.78 -4.91
CA THR A 64 8.48 5.15 -4.69
C THR A 64 6.95 5.23 -4.81
N HIS A 65 6.38 4.59 -5.84
CA HIS A 65 4.94 4.56 -6.05
C HIS A 65 4.20 3.86 -4.90
N MET A 66 4.68 2.69 -4.48
CA MET A 66 4.09 1.93 -3.37
C MET A 66 4.16 2.70 -2.05
N THR A 67 5.29 3.34 -1.77
CA THR A 67 5.49 4.13 -0.54
C THR A 67 4.44 5.24 -0.43
N GLU A 68 4.16 5.96 -1.53
CA GLU A 68 3.17 7.03 -1.54
C GLU A 68 1.71 6.54 -1.50
N MET A 69 1.43 5.32 -1.97
CA MET A 69 0.12 4.69 -1.77
C MET A 69 -0.06 4.25 -0.31
N LEU A 70 0.93 3.54 0.23
CA LEU A 70 0.89 2.98 1.58
C LEU A 70 0.71 4.06 2.64
N LYS A 71 1.41 5.21 2.50
CA LYS A 71 1.25 6.36 3.40
C LYS A 71 -0.17 6.92 3.45
N ARG A 72 -0.98 6.70 2.41
CA ARG A 72 -2.39 7.14 2.35
C ARG A 72 -3.36 6.03 2.78
N GLY A 73 -2.85 4.88 3.20
CA GLY A 73 -3.63 3.72 3.59
C GLY A 73 -4.20 2.93 2.40
N VAL A 74 -3.59 3.04 1.22
CA VAL A 74 -3.97 2.29 0.01
C VAL A 74 -2.82 1.39 -0.41
N GLY A 75 -3.10 0.17 -0.84
CA GLY A 75 -2.07 -0.75 -1.35
C GLY A 75 -2.57 -1.61 -2.50
N VAL A 76 -1.62 -2.20 -3.22
CA VAL A 76 -1.87 -3.29 -4.18
C VAL A 76 -1.07 -4.53 -3.74
N HIS A 77 -1.57 -5.72 -4.07
CA HIS A 77 -0.88 -6.99 -3.83
C HIS A 77 -1.10 -7.93 -5.01
N HIS A 78 -0.06 -8.16 -5.80
CA HIS A 78 -0.14 -9.12 -6.91
C HIS A 78 1.22 -9.71 -7.24
N GLY A 79 1.23 -10.82 -8.00
CA GLY A 79 2.45 -11.55 -8.37
C GLY A 79 3.43 -10.81 -9.30
N GLY A 80 3.23 -9.52 -9.58
CA GLY A 80 4.17 -8.66 -10.32
C GLY A 80 4.98 -7.72 -9.42
N MET A 81 4.73 -7.75 -8.13
CA MET A 81 5.43 -6.92 -7.14
C MET A 81 6.73 -7.58 -6.68
N LEU A 82 7.71 -6.74 -6.36
CA LEU A 82 8.91 -7.17 -5.65
C LEU A 82 8.53 -7.93 -4.37
N PRO A 83 9.17 -9.08 -4.05
CA PRO A 83 8.87 -9.86 -2.85
C PRO A 83 8.86 -9.04 -1.57
N LEU A 84 9.86 -8.16 -1.39
CA LEU A 84 9.93 -7.25 -0.25
C LEU A 84 8.68 -6.36 -0.12
N LEU A 85 8.16 -5.84 -1.24
CA LEU A 85 6.97 -4.98 -1.21
C LEU A 85 5.71 -5.77 -0.85
N LYS A 86 5.62 -7.04 -1.27
CA LYS A 86 4.49 -7.91 -0.87
C LYS A 86 4.49 -8.12 0.64
N GLU A 87 5.63 -8.48 1.22
CA GLU A 87 5.77 -8.63 2.68
C GLU A 87 5.43 -7.33 3.41
N VAL A 88 5.90 -6.19 2.91
CA VAL A 88 5.59 -4.88 3.48
C VAL A 88 4.08 -4.60 3.47
N VAL A 89 3.40 -4.85 2.34
CA VAL A 89 1.95 -4.66 2.22
C VAL A 89 1.20 -5.59 3.17
N GLU A 90 1.58 -6.87 3.25
CA GLU A 90 0.96 -7.86 4.14
C GLU A 90 1.08 -7.45 5.61
N ILE A 91 2.25 -6.98 6.04
CA ILE A 91 2.49 -6.53 7.41
C ILE A 91 1.70 -5.26 7.71
N LEU A 92 1.73 -4.26 6.82
CA LEU A 92 0.98 -3.01 7.04
C LEU A 92 -0.54 -3.24 7.01
N PHE A 93 -1.02 -4.18 6.19
CA PHE A 93 -2.44 -4.56 6.16
C PHE A 93 -2.85 -5.28 7.45
N SER A 94 -2.06 -6.23 7.94
CA SER A 94 -2.35 -6.92 9.20
C SER A 94 -2.32 -6.01 10.43
N ARG A 95 -1.54 -4.91 10.38
CA ARG A 95 -1.55 -3.84 11.40
C ARG A 95 -2.71 -2.85 11.22
N GLY A 96 -3.53 -3.01 10.18
CA GLY A 96 -4.61 -2.09 9.85
C GLY A 96 -4.15 -0.75 9.30
N LEU A 97 -2.89 -0.58 8.90
CA LEU A 97 -2.38 0.68 8.31
C LEU A 97 -2.78 0.83 6.85
N VAL A 98 -2.91 -0.28 6.12
CA VAL A 98 -3.55 -0.31 4.79
C VAL A 98 -5.06 -0.53 4.98
N LYS A 99 -5.86 0.46 4.57
CA LYS A 99 -7.32 0.47 4.73
C LYS A 99 -8.03 -0.08 3.49
N VAL A 100 -7.45 0.08 2.31
CA VAL A 100 -7.97 -0.48 1.05
C VAL A 100 -6.84 -1.20 0.34
N LEU A 101 -7.00 -2.49 0.11
CA LEU A 101 -6.04 -3.34 -0.57
C LEU A 101 -6.65 -3.92 -1.85
N PHE A 102 -6.06 -3.66 -3.01
CA PHE A 102 -6.43 -4.34 -4.26
C PHE A 102 -5.53 -5.55 -4.47
N ALA A 103 -6.11 -6.75 -4.60
CA ALA A 103 -5.33 -7.99 -4.66
C ALA A 103 -5.74 -8.92 -5.81
N THR A 104 -4.76 -9.66 -6.35
CA THR A 104 -4.96 -10.80 -7.29
C THR A 104 -4.79 -12.13 -6.59
#